data_AF-A0A3B8PPQ7-F1
#
_entry.id   AF-A0A3B8PPQ7-F1
#
_cell.length_a   1.000
_cell.length_b   1.000
_cell.length_c   1.000
_cell.angle_alpha   90.00
_cell.angle_beta   90.00
_cell.angle_gamma   90.00
#
_symmetry.space_group_name_H-M   'P 1'
#
loop_
_entity.id
_entity.type
_entity.pdbx_description
1 polymer ?
#
loop_
_entity_poly.entity_id
_entity_poly.type
_entity_poly.pdbx_seq_one_letter_code
_entity_poly.pdbx_strand_id
1 'polypeptide(L)'
;LGTGRDHNQYGFSVWMAGGGLKGGSSYGSTDVYGWKAAENITTWHDFHATILHLLGIDHEELTFYHNGIERRLTNVHGEVIDAILS
;
A
#
# COMPACT_ATOMS: atom_id res chain seq x y z
N LEU A 1 -22.14 12.13 -5.24
CA LEU A 1 -20.86 12.34 -5.93
C LEU A 1 -20.72 13.85 -6.15
N GLY A 2 -19.86 14.51 -5.37
CA GLY A 2 -19.78 15.98 -5.28
C GLY A 2 -18.97 16.64 -6.40
N THR A 3 -18.84 17.97 -6.35
CA THR A 3 -18.35 18.89 -7.39
C THR A 3 -16.84 18.82 -7.71
N GLY A 4 -16.23 17.63 -7.62
CA GLY A 4 -14.85 17.39 -8.07
C GLY A 4 -13.74 17.85 -7.11
N ARG A 5 -14.08 18.16 -5.85
CA ARG A 5 -13.12 18.48 -4.77
C ARG A 5 -13.01 17.38 -3.71
N ASP A 6 -13.39 16.16 -4.07
CA ASP A 6 -13.37 15.02 -3.18
C ASP A 6 -12.10 14.17 -3.42
N HIS A 7 -11.71 13.37 -2.44
CA HIS A 7 -10.59 12.45 -2.61
C HIS A 7 -11.00 11.28 -3.52
N ASN A 8 -10.23 11.01 -4.57
CA ASN A 8 -10.47 9.82 -5.39
C ASN A 8 -10.08 8.57 -4.59
N GLN A 9 -11.08 7.89 -4.03
CA GLN A 9 -10.87 6.66 -3.25
C GLN A 9 -10.63 5.42 -4.12
N TYR A 10 -10.80 5.51 -5.45
CA TYR A 10 -10.81 4.33 -6.32
C TYR A 10 -9.46 3.99 -6.94
N GLY A 11 -8.51 4.92 -6.94
CA GLY A 11 -7.18 4.71 -7.51
C GLY A 11 -6.21 5.78 -7.04
N PHE A 12 -4.98 5.36 -6.75
CA PHE A 12 -3.90 6.23 -6.32
C PHE A 12 -2.60 5.79 -6.99
N SER A 13 -1.66 6.72 -7.17
CA SER A 13 -0.35 6.42 -7.74
C SER A 13 0.72 6.84 -6.76
N VAL A 14 1.67 5.95 -6.50
CA VAL A 14 2.79 6.20 -5.59
C VAL A 14 4.09 6.05 -6.36
N TRP A 15 5.02 6.97 -6.11
CA TRP A 15 6.39 6.88 -6.59
C TRP A 15 7.32 6.53 -5.43
N MET A 16 8.17 5.52 -5.61
CA MET A 16 9.12 5.05 -4.60
C MET A 16 10.50 4.83 -5.23
N ALA A 17 11.55 4.92 -4.41
CA ALA A 17 12.92 4.63 -4.82
C ALA A 17 13.75 4.17 -3.62
N GLY A 18 14.75 3.31 -3.88
CA GLY A 18 15.67 2.80 -2.86
C GLY A 18 15.07 1.69 -1.98
N GLY A 19 15.68 1.44 -0.83
CA GLY A 19 15.14 0.55 0.21
C GLY A 19 15.06 -0.94 -0.15
N GLY A 20 15.70 -1.41 -1.23
CA GLY A 20 15.55 -2.80 -1.70
C GLY A 20 14.39 -3.00 -2.69
N LEU A 21 13.90 -1.93 -3.32
CA LEU A 21 12.95 -2.03 -4.43
C LEU A 21 13.65 -2.37 -5.75
N LYS A 22 12.97 -3.15 -6.61
CA LYS A 22 13.38 -3.33 -8.01
C LYS A 22 13.38 -1.98 -8.73
N GLY A 23 14.52 -1.60 -9.30
CA GLY A 23 14.64 -0.37 -10.08
C GLY A 23 13.94 -0.47 -11.44
N GLY A 24 13.35 0.65 -11.89
CA GLY A 24 12.78 0.76 -13.24
C GLY A 24 11.51 -0.05 -13.49
N SER A 25 10.82 -0.49 -12.44
CA SER A 25 9.56 -1.23 -12.52
C SER A 25 8.34 -0.36 -12.22
N SER A 26 7.21 -0.73 -12.82
CA SER A 26 5.86 -0.28 -12.45
C SER A 26 5.03 -1.49 -12.01
N TYR A 27 4.19 -1.33 -10.99
CA TYR A 27 3.33 -2.41 -10.50
C TYR A 27 1.89 -1.93 -10.36
N GLY A 28 0.99 -2.66 -11.02
CA GLY A 28 -0.43 -2.31 -11.14
C GLY A 28 -0.71 -1.20 -12.15
N SER A 29 -1.99 -1.05 -12.47
CA SER A 29 -2.47 -0.03 -13.42
C SER A 29 -3.92 0.34 -13.13
N THR A 30 -4.32 1.53 -13.59
CA THR A 30 -5.70 1.99 -13.55
C THR A 30 -6.46 1.54 -14.81
N ASP A 31 -7.79 1.67 -14.78
CA ASP A 31 -8.60 1.43 -15.97
C ASP A 31 -8.24 2.38 -17.13
N VAL A 32 -8.82 2.12 -18.30
CA VAL A 32 -8.53 2.90 -19.53
C VAL A 32 -8.85 4.40 -19.41
N TYR A 33 -9.60 4.81 -18.39
CA TYR A 33 -9.95 6.20 -18.11
C TYR A 33 -9.11 6.81 -16.99
N GLY A 34 -8.25 6.03 -16.34
CA GLY A 34 -7.47 6.45 -15.18
C GLY A 34 -8.32 6.65 -13.90
N TRP A 35 -9.52 6.09 -13.85
CA TRP A 35 -10.47 6.39 -12.78
C TRP A 35 -10.26 5.54 -11.51
N LYS A 36 -10.03 4.24 -11.69
CA LYS A 36 -9.88 3.27 -10.60
C LYS A 36 -8.78 2.26 -10.89
N ALA A 37 -8.21 1.65 -9.84
CA ALA A 37 -7.29 0.53 -9.98
C ALA A 37 -7.97 -0.65 -10.71
N ALA A 38 -7.24 -1.30 -11.62
CA ALA A 38 -7.76 -2.35 -12.48
C ALA A 38 -6.87 -3.58 -12.55
N GLU A 39 -5.55 -3.40 -12.55
CA GLU A 39 -4.57 -4.49 -12.61
C GLU A 39 -3.71 -4.50 -11.33
N ASN A 40 -3.38 -5.69 -10.83
CA ASN A 40 -2.58 -5.89 -9.61
C ASN A 40 -2.97 -4.93 -8.48
N ILE A 41 -4.28 -4.88 -8.20
CA ILE A 41 -4.88 -3.93 -7.27
C ILE A 41 -4.22 -4.08 -5.90
N THR A 42 -3.61 -2.99 -5.45
CA THR A 42 -2.89 -2.90 -4.18
C THR A 42 -3.68 -2.03 -3.22
N THR A 43 -3.77 -2.44 -1.96
CA THR A 43 -4.42 -1.66 -0.91
C THR A 43 -3.42 -0.85 -0.10
N TRP A 44 -3.90 0.11 0.69
CA TRP A 44 -3.07 0.82 1.66
C TRP A 44 -2.46 -0.10 2.72
N HIS A 45 -3.10 -1.25 3.01
CA HIS A 45 -2.56 -2.23 3.93
C HIS A 45 -1.32 -2.92 3.34
N ASP A 46 -1.38 -3.33 2.07
CA ASP A 46 -0.26 -3.97 1.36
C ASP A 46 0.91 -2.99 1.17
N PHE A 47 0.58 -1.73 0.85
CA PHE A 47 1.57 -0.67 0.74
C PHE A 47 2.32 -0.43 2.05
N HIS A 48 1.61 -0.30 3.17
CA HIS A 48 2.23 -0.13 4.48
C HIS A 48 2.99 -1.39 4.95
N ALA A 49 2.47 -2.59 4.70
CA ALA A 49 3.17 -3.85 4.96
C ALA A 49 4.51 -3.88 4.22
N THR A 50 4.51 -3.49 2.94
CA THR A 50 5.72 -3.44 2.11
C THR A 50 6.71 -2.39 2.60
N ILE A 51 6.28 -1.18 2.97
CA ILE A 51 7.18 -0.16 3.54
C ILE A 51 7.84 -0.66 4.82
N LEU A 52 7.06 -1.26 5.73
CA LEU A 52 7.58 -1.78 7.00
C LEU A 52 8.58 -2.90 6.75
N HIS A 53 8.28 -3.81 5.82
CA HIS A 53 9.21 -4.86 5.40
C HIS A 53 10.54 -4.29 4.90
N LEU A 54 10.51 -3.26 4.03
CA LEU A 54 11.73 -2.60 3.53
C LEU A 54 12.54 -1.90 4.62
N LEU A 55 11.90 -1.52 5.72
CA LEU A 55 12.56 -0.98 6.93
C LEU A 55 13.06 -2.08 7.87
N GLY A 56 12.87 -3.36 7.53
CA GLY A 56 13.26 -4.50 8.37
C GLY A 56 12.31 -4.72 9.55
N ILE A 57 11.07 -4.27 9.45
CA ILE A 57 10.05 -4.39 10.51
C ILE A 57 8.95 -5.34 10.04
N ASP A 58 8.64 -6.34 10.86
CA ASP A 58 7.46 -7.17 10.65
C ASP A 58 6.19 -6.37 11.00
N HIS A 59 5.34 -6.15 10.00
CA HIS A 59 4.10 -5.38 10.18
C HIS A 59 3.06 -6.12 11.02
N GLU A 60 3.17 -7.44 11.16
CA GLU A 60 2.29 -8.25 11.99
C GLU A 60 2.64 -8.14 13.48
N GLU A 61 3.91 -7.90 13.79
CA GLU A 61 4.42 -7.77 15.15
C GLU A 61 4.47 -6.32 15.64
N LEU A 62 4.54 -5.34 14.74
CA LEU A 62 4.50 -3.91 15.11
C LEU A 62 3.09 -3.52 15.57
N THR A 63 2.86 -3.65 16.89
CA THR A 63 1.59 -3.27 17.53
C THR A 63 1.73 -2.06 18.44
N PHE A 64 0.61 -1.36 18.63
CA PHE A 64 0.44 -0.33 19.64
C PHE A 64 -0.85 -0.59 20.42
N TYR A 65 -0.71 -0.82 21.74
CA TYR A 65 -1.84 -0.99 22.62
C TYR A 65 -2.65 0.31 22.74
N HIS A 66 -3.90 0.26 22.33
CA HIS A 66 -4.83 1.40 22.43
C HIS A 66 -6.24 0.88 22.70
N ASN A 67 -7.04 1.56 23.52
CA ASN A 67 -8.45 1.21 23.77
C ASN A 67 -8.74 -0.31 23.92
N GLY A 68 -7.93 -1.02 24.70
CA GLY A 68 -8.17 -2.44 25.01
C GLY A 68 -7.70 -3.46 23.97
N ILE A 69 -7.02 -3.04 22.90
CA ILE A 69 -6.56 -3.94 21.83
C ILE A 69 -5.20 -3.51 21.27
N GLU A 70 -4.36 -4.50 20.97
CA GLU A 70 -3.15 -4.33 20.18
C GLU A 70 -3.52 -3.99 18.73
N ARG A 71 -3.21 -2.77 18.28
CA ARG A 71 -3.47 -2.33 16.91
C ARG A 71 -2.22 -2.37 16.07
N ARG A 72 -2.35 -2.86 14.84
CA ARG A 72 -1.32 -2.82 13.80
C ARG A 72 -1.59 -1.67 12.83
N LEU A 73 -0.55 -1.10 12.22
CA LEU A 73 -0.70 -0.08 11.17
C LEU A 73 -1.51 -0.61 9.98
N THR A 74 -1.34 -1.90 9.65
CA THR A 74 -2.07 -2.58 8.57
C THR A 74 -3.39 -3.19 9.06
N ASN A 75 -3.83 -2.91 10.30
CA ASN A 75 -5.01 -3.49 10.91
C ASN A 75 -4.98 -5.05 10.85
N VAL A 76 -6.04 -5.71 10.40
CA VAL A 76 -6.11 -7.18 10.23
C VAL A 76 -5.77 -7.64 8.81
N HIS A 77 -5.13 -6.77 8.01
CA HIS A 77 -4.86 -6.98 6.59
C HIS A 77 -3.38 -6.68 6.26
N GLY A 78 -3.07 -6.75 4.97
CA GLY A 78 -1.80 -6.35 4.36
C GLY A 78 -0.95 -7.56 4.02
N GLU A 79 -0.53 -7.63 2.76
CA GLU A 79 0.48 -8.57 2.28
C GLU A 79 1.66 -7.78 1.70
N VAL A 80 2.87 -8.29 1.89
CA VAL A 80 4.06 -7.68 1.29
C VAL A 80 4.01 -7.88 -0.23
N ILE A 81 4.29 -6.81 -0.99
CA ILE A 81 4.27 -6.86 -2.45
C ILE A 81 5.62 -7.38 -2.95
N ASP A 82 5.84 -8.69 -2.86
CA ASP A 82 7.12 -9.32 -3.24
C ASP A 82 7.54 -9.04 -4.70
N ALA A 83 6.55 -8.80 -5.57
CA ALA A 83 6.78 -8.52 -6.98
C ALA A 83 7.69 -7.29 -7.22
N ILE A 84 7.71 -6.33 -6.29
CA ILE A 84 8.48 -5.08 -6.40
C ILE A 84 9.79 -5.08 -5.58
N LEU A 85 10.14 -6.16 -4.88
CA LEU A 85 11.33 -6.27 -4.03
C LEU A 85 12.53 -6.87 -4.78
N SER A 86 13.74 -6.32 -4.59
CA SER A 86 14.97 -6.70 -5.31
C SER A 86 15.46 -8.11 -5.01
#